data_AF-A0A1F4DPS5-F1
#
_entry.id   AF-A0A1F4DPS5-F1
#
_cell.length_a   1.000
_cell.length_b   1.000
_cell.length_c   1.000
_cell.angle_alpha   90.00
_cell.angle_beta   90.00
_cell.angle_gamma   90.00
#
_symmetry.space_group_name_H-M   'P 1'
#
loop_
_entity.id
_entity.type
_entity.pdbx_description
1 polymer ?
#
loop_
_entity_poly.entity_id
_entity_poly.type
_entity_poly.pdbx_seq_one_letter_code
_entity_poly.pdbx_strand_id
1 'polypeptide(L)'
;MGFGYAANVDVQLDSLMVDPGAHTAVGEVIDVFPRGRDRALAPFPCFQVNAPFDDSMSGGPVFDDSGHLCGLICSNLPPFEPGEDHASLVALLRPSAGLSIDAPWAARPPGSWYPMLDLFNAIQGGARGLDGIAILPDGKLRFRQES
;
A
#
# COMPACT_ATOMS: atom_id res chain seq x y z
N MET A 1 11.08 -0.18 -11.08
CA MET A 1 11.36 1.17 -10.55
C MET A 1 10.60 1.23 -9.23
N GLY A 2 11.29 1.12 -8.09
CA GLY A 2 10.67 0.87 -6.79
C GLY A 2 10.68 2.10 -5.90
N PHE A 3 9.54 2.40 -5.26
CA PHE A 3 9.47 3.40 -4.20
C PHE A 3 9.57 2.65 -2.86
N GLY A 4 10.67 2.81 -2.13
CA GLY A 4 10.76 2.45 -0.71
C GLY A 4 10.55 3.70 0.16
N TYR A 5 10.19 3.54 1.43
CA TYR A 5 10.23 4.67 2.37
C TYR A 5 11.70 5.01 2.65
N ALA A 6 12.06 6.28 2.53
CA ALA A 6 13.38 6.74 2.94
C ALA A 6 13.46 6.70 4.47
N ALA A 7 14.49 6.05 5.01
CA ALA A 7 14.71 5.94 6.45
C ALA A 7 14.95 7.29 7.13
N ASN A 8 15.41 8.29 6.37
CA ASN A 8 15.59 9.67 6.81
C ASN A 8 15.12 10.62 5.70
N VAL A 9 14.29 11.60 6.05
CA VAL A 9 13.90 12.69 5.15
C VAL A 9 14.32 13.99 5.79
N ASP A 10 15.36 14.63 5.25
CA ASP A 10 15.78 15.96 5.65
C ASP A 10 15.23 16.96 4.63
N VAL A 11 14.28 17.80 5.07
CA VAL A 11 13.60 18.77 4.20
C VAL A 11 14.23 20.14 4.42
N GLN A 12 15.01 20.61 3.44
CA GLN A 12 15.37 22.01 3.33
C GLN A 12 14.48 22.68 2.29
N LEU A 13 14.06 23.93 2.56
CA LEU A 13 13.01 24.66 1.82
C LEU A 13 13.22 24.75 0.29
N ASP A 14 14.42 24.44 -0.22
CA ASP A 14 14.76 24.49 -1.65
C ASP A 14 15.30 23.15 -2.22
N SER A 15 15.41 22.09 -1.41
CA SER A 15 15.89 20.77 -1.88
C SER A 15 15.37 19.61 -1.02
N LEU A 16 14.89 18.56 -1.71
CA LEU A 16 14.56 17.27 -1.11
C LEU A 16 15.73 16.31 -1.39
N MET A 17 16.58 16.09 -0.39
CA MET A 17 17.61 15.05 -0.43
C MET A 17 16.98 13.75 0.07
N VAL A 18 16.66 12.85 -0.85
CA VAL A 18 16.21 11.49 -0.51
C VAL A 18 17.45 10.61 -0.39
N ASP A 19 17.73 10.09 0.80
CA ASP A 19 18.74 9.05 0.98
C ASP A 19 18.29 7.77 0.24
N PRO A 20 19.04 7.26 -0.74
CA PRO A 20 18.69 6.06 -1.50
C PRO A 20 18.84 4.76 -0.70
N GLY A 21 19.08 4.79 0.62
CA GLY A 21 18.96 3.65 1.54
C GLY A 21 17.55 3.02 1.61
N ALA A 22 16.76 3.10 0.53
CA ALA A 22 15.50 2.44 0.36
C ALA A 22 15.71 0.92 0.36
N HIS A 23 15.25 0.28 1.43
CA HIS A 23 15.16 -1.18 1.49
C HIS A 23 14.14 -1.65 0.45
N THR A 24 14.56 -2.57 -0.42
CA THR A 24 13.71 -3.17 -1.44
C THR A 24 13.73 -4.68 -1.29
N ALA A 25 12.58 -5.30 -1.48
CA ALA A 25 12.42 -6.75 -1.45
C ALA A 25 11.54 -7.17 -2.61
N VAL A 26 11.82 -8.34 -3.17
CA VAL A 26 11.06 -8.96 -4.24
C VAL A 26 10.68 -10.36 -3.78
N GLY A 27 9.44 -10.75 -4.04
CA GLY A 27 8.94 -12.05 -3.67
C GLY A 27 7.57 -12.32 -4.28
N GLU A 28 7.03 -13.48 -3.98
CA GLU A 28 5.79 -13.97 -4.57
C GLU A 28 4.64 -13.88 -3.58
N VAL A 29 3.42 -13.66 -4.09
CA VAL A 29 2.20 -13.74 -3.28
C VAL A 29 1.93 -15.21 -2.95
N ILE A 30 1.80 -15.50 -1.65
CA ILE A 30 1.55 -16.85 -1.14
C ILE A 30 0.05 -17.07 -0.89
N ASP A 31 -0.63 -16.07 -0.32
CA ASP A 31 -2.05 -16.17 0.01
C ASP A 31 -2.71 -14.78 0.06
N VAL A 32 -4.04 -14.71 -0.10
CA VAL A 32 -4.83 -13.48 -0.07
C VAL A 32 -5.94 -13.62 0.97
N PHE A 33 -6.05 -12.64 1.87
CA PHE A 33 -7.02 -12.61 2.95
C PHE A 33 -7.98 -11.41 2.80
N PRO A 34 -9.08 -11.53 2.02
CA PRO A 34 -9.98 -10.41 1.72
C PRO A 34 -10.70 -9.81 2.93
N ARG A 35 -10.71 -10.52 4.07
CA ARG A 35 -11.36 -10.10 5.33
C ARG A 35 -10.37 -9.94 6.49
N GLY A 36 -9.08 -9.99 6.20
CA GLY A 36 -8.01 -10.10 7.19
C GLY A 36 -7.64 -11.54 7.52
N ARG A 37 -6.40 -11.71 7.95
CA ARG A 37 -5.80 -13.01 8.24
C ARG A 37 -6.21 -13.52 9.63
N ASP A 38 -6.13 -12.63 10.63
CA ASP A 38 -6.46 -12.93 12.01
C ASP A 38 -6.83 -11.66 12.77
N ARG A 39 -7.45 -11.80 13.95
CA ARG A 39 -7.97 -10.65 14.71
C ARG A 39 -6.89 -9.81 15.42
N ALA A 40 -5.68 -10.33 15.59
CA ALA A 40 -4.65 -9.73 16.42
C ALA A 40 -3.62 -8.96 15.59
N LEU A 41 -3.10 -9.57 14.50
CA LEU A 41 -2.02 -9.00 13.69
C LEU A 41 -2.55 -8.29 12.44
N ALA A 42 -3.51 -8.90 11.73
CA ALA A 42 -4.01 -8.36 10.47
C ALA A 42 -5.53 -8.52 10.34
N PRO A 43 -6.33 -7.76 11.11
CA PRO A 43 -7.80 -7.81 11.07
C PRO A 43 -8.41 -7.08 9.87
N PHE A 44 -7.58 -6.67 8.90
CA PHE A 44 -7.94 -5.89 7.71
C PHE A 44 -7.54 -6.64 6.44
N PRO A 45 -8.19 -6.38 5.29
CA PRO A 45 -7.87 -7.05 4.04
C PRO A 45 -6.38 -6.92 3.67
N CYS A 46 -5.72 -8.05 3.46
CA CYS A 46 -4.28 -8.13 3.21
C CYS A 46 -3.94 -9.33 2.33
N PHE A 47 -2.68 -9.42 1.90
CA PHE A 47 -2.11 -10.62 1.29
C PHE A 47 -0.73 -10.91 1.88
N GLN A 48 -0.35 -12.18 1.86
CA GLN A 48 0.94 -12.66 2.33
C GLN A 48 1.91 -12.83 1.16
N VAL A 49 3.18 -12.48 1.38
CA VAL A 49 4.26 -12.65 0.42
C VAL A 49 5.44 -13.36 1.03
N ASN A 50 6.12 -14.16 0.20
CA ASN A 50 7.44 -14.71 0.51
C ASN A 50 8.51 -13.70 0.10
N ALA A 51 8.68 -12.67 0.91
CA ALA A 51 9.72 -11.66 0.74
C ALA A 51 10.27 -11.23 2.11
N PRO A 52 11.58 -10.99 2.24
CA PRO A 52 12.15 -10.42 3.45
C PRO A 52 11.71 -8.96 3.60
N PHE A 53 10.89 -8.67 4.61
CA PHE A 53 10.61 -7.29 5.00
C PHE A 53 11.42 -6.96 6.25
N ASP A 54 12.40 -6.08 6.07
CA ASP A 54 13.22 -5.58 7.16
C ASP A 54 12.43 -4.56 8.00
N ASP A 55 12.93 -4.32 9.20
CA ASP A 55 12.46 -3.20 10.02
C ASP A 55 12.59 -1.88 9.23
N SER A 56 11.65 -0.96 9.43
CA SER A 56 11.54 0.29 8.67
C SER A 56 11.01 0.17 7.23
N MET A 57 10.64 -1.02 6.74
CA MET A 57 9.92 -1.18 5.47
C MET A 57 8.41 -0.93 5.57
N SER A 58 7.86 -0.88 6.79
CA SER A 58 6.42 -0.67 7.02
C SER A 58 5.94 0.65 6.43
N GLY A 59 4.75 0.63 5.82
CA GLY A 59 4.20 1.71 5.01
C GLY A 59 4.62 1.64 3.54
N GLY A 60 5.71 0.93 3.20
CA GLY A 60 6.26 0.81 1.85
C GLY A 60 5.26 0.38 0.78
N PRO A 61 5.22 1.03 -0.40
CA PRO A 61 4.35 0.61 -1.48
C PRO A 61 4.82 -0.71 -2.11
N VAL A 62 3.87 -1.59 -2.42
CA VAL A 62 4.12 -2.85 -3.11
C VAL A 62 3.58 -2.73 -4.53
N PHE A 63 4.43 -3.03 -5.52
CA PHE A 63 4.09 -2.98 -6.93
C PHE A 63 4.12 -4.38 -7.55
N ASP A 64 3.30 -4.60 -8.57
CA ASP A 64 3.47 -5.77 -9.45
C ASP A 64 4.51 -5.52 -10.55
N ASP A 65 4.83 -6.56 -11.31
CA ASP A 65 5.82 -6.51 -12.41
C ASP A 65 5.44 -5.52 -13.53
N SER A 66 4.18 -5.11 -13.59
CA SER A 66 3.68 -4.12 -14.55
C SER A 66 3.66 -2.70 -13.97
N GLY A 67 4.10 -2.52 -12.72
CA GLY A 67 4.18 -1.22 -12.05
C GLY A 67 2.89 -0.74 -11.39
N HIS A 68 1.87 -1.60 -11.22
CA HIS A 68 0.65 -1.22 -10.53
C HIS A 68 0.83 -1.25 -9.02
N LEU A 69 0.34 -0.23 -8.31
CA LEU A 69 0.32 -0.24 -6.84
C LEU A 69 -0.71 -1.26 -6.32
N CYS A 70 -0.25 -2.26 -5.57
CA CYS A 70 -1.07 -3.38 -5.09
C CYS A 70 -1.40 -3.29 -3.59
N GLY A 71 -0.56 -2.60 -2.80
CA GLY A 71 -0.76 -2.50 -1.37
C GLY A 71 0.37 -1.76 -0.66
N LEU A 72 0.31 -1.75 0.67
CA LEU A 72 1.33 -1.17 1.54
C LEU A 72 1.85 -2.25 2.49
N ILE A 73 3.18 -2.35 2.64
CA ILE A 73 3.84 -3.23 3.60
C ILE A 73 3.31 -2.88 4.99
N CYS A 74 2.87 -3.89 5.75
CA CYS A 74 2.32 -3.65 7.09
C CYS A 74 3.08 -4.40 8.20
N SER A 75 3.53 -5.63 7.94
CA SER A 75 4.17 -6.46 8.96
C SER A 75 5.14 -7.44 8.30
N ASN A 76 6.25 -7.68 8.99
CA ASN A 76 7.14 -8.79 8.70
C ASN A 76 6.81 -9.96 9.64
N LEU A 77 6.94 -11.18 9.13
CA LEU A 77 6.98 -12.39 9.94
C LEU A 77 8.15 -13.21 9.42
N PRO A 78 9.33 -13.05 10.02
CA PRO A 78 10.52 -13.75 9.58
C PRO A 78 10.36 -15.26 9.79
N PRO A 79 11.04 -16.08 8.98
CA PRO A 79 11.09 -17.52 9.16
C PRO A 79 11.66 -17.91 10.53
N PHE A 80 11.24 -19.05 11.06
CA PHE A 80 11.76 -19.55 12.34
C PHE A 80 13.14 -20.17 12.16
N GLU A 81 13.36 -20.87 11.03
CA GLU A 81 14.64 -21.50 10.70
C GLU A 81 15.23 -20.95 9.39
N PRO A 82 16.57 -20.91 9.25
CA PRO A 82 17.22 -20.53 8.00
C PRO A 82 16.78 -21.42 6.83
N GLY A 83 16.25 -20.81 5.78
CA GLY A 83 15.80 -21.51 4.56
C GLY A 83 14.30 -21.78 4.47
N GLU A 84 13.52 -21.40 5.49
CA GLU A 84 12.05 -21.36 5.39
C GLU A 84 11.57 -20.08 4.69
N ASP A 85 10.33 -20.14 4.18
CA ASP A 85 9.69 -19.01 3.51
C ASP A 85 9.33 -17.89 4.48
N HIS A 86 9.38 -16.65 3.99
CA HIS A 86 8.87 -15.49 4.71
C HIS A 86 7.34 -15.47 4.70
N ALA A 87 6.74 -14.99 5.81
CA ALA A 87 5.29 -14.80 5.93
C ALA A 87 4.92 -13.31 6.06
N SER A 88 5.60 -12.47 5.30
CA SER A 88 5.43 -11.02 5.30
C SER A 88 4.05 -10.62 4.79
N LEU A 89 3.49 -9.53 5.34
CA LEU A 89 2.12 -9.09 5.06
C LEU A 89 2.06 -7.71 4.42
N VAL A 90 1.13 -7.60 3.47
CA VAL A 90 0.83 -6.37 2.73
C VAL A 90 -0.66 -6.03 2.88
N ALA A 91 -0.96 -4.84 3.37
CA ALA A 91 -2.33 -4.33 3.44
C ALA A 91 -2.85 -3.94 2.05
N LEU A 92 -4.07 -4.36 1.73
CA LEU A 92 -4.73 -3.94 0.49
C LEU A 92 -5.11 -2.45 0.57
N LEU A 93 -5.05 -1.75 -0.57
CA LEU A 93 -5.50 -0.35 -0.68
C LEU A 93 -7.02 -0.19 -0.59
N ARG A 94 -7.76 -1.29 -0.76
CA ARG A 94 -9.23 -1.29 -0.86
C ARG A 94 -9.90 -0.52 0.29
N PRO A 95 -9.54 -0.73 1.58
CA PRO A 95 -10.17 0.00 2.68
C PRO A 95 -9.88 1.50 2.66
N SER A 96 -8.73 1.94 2.14
CA SER A 96 -8.33 3.34 2.15
C SER A 96 -8.89 4.14 0.97
N ALA A 97 -9.36 3.49 -0.10
CA ALA A 97 -9.80 4.14 -1.34
C ALA A 97 -10.89 5.21 -1.19
N GLY A 98 -11.72 5.17 -0.15
CA GLY A 98 -12.71 6.23 0.10
C GLY A 98 -12.44 7.11 1.31
N LEU A 99 -11.25 7.02 1.90
CA LEU A 99 -10.80 8.10 2.75
C LEU A 99 -10.69 9.35 1.89
N SER A 100 -11.32 10.45 2.30
CA SER A 100 -11.11 11.74 1.66
C SER A 100 -9.84 12.37 2.21
N ILE A 101 -9.02 12.90 1.32
CA ILE A 101 -7.81 13.63 1.68
C ILE A 101 -7.82 15.01 1.03
N ASP A 102 -7.20 15.98 1.70
CA ASP A 102 -6.91 17.32 1.22
C ASP A 102 -5.40 17.46 1.20
N ALA A 103 -4.78 16.96 0.14
CA ALA A 103 -3.36 17.10 -0.11
C ALA A 103 -3.14 17.66 -1.52
N PRO A 104 -2.17 18.56 -1.71
CA PRO A 104 -1.81 19.00 -3.04
C PRO A 104 -1.10 17.86 -3.77
N TRP A 105 -1.72 17.31 -4.81
CA TRP A 105 -1.09 16.39 -5.76
C TRP A 105 -1.68 16.62 -7.15
N ALA A 106 -0.83 16.54 -8.18
CA ALA A 106 -1.18 16.89 -9.56
C ALA A 106 -1.83 18.30 -9.68
N ALA A 107 -2.64 18.52 -10.72
CA ALA A 107 -3.27 19.82 -11.05
C ALA A 107 -4.49 20.18 -10.18
N ARG A 108 -4.63 19.62 -8.97
CA ARG A 108 -5.78 19.95 -8.10
C ARG A 108 -5.54 21.25 -7.31
N PRO A 109 -6.56 22.12 -7.18
CA PRO A 109 -6.45 23.32 -6.37
C PRO A 109 -6.24 22.96 -4.88
N PRO A 110 -5.39 23.71 -4.15
CA PRO A 110 -5.32 23.62 -2.69
C PRO A 110 -6.69 23.77 -2.02
N GLY A 111 -6.98 22.98 -0.98
CA GLY A 111 -8.26 23.02 -0.26
C GLY A 111 -9.39 22.20 -0.91
N SER A 112 -9.06 21.38 -1.90
CA SER A 112 -10.02 20.47 -2.55
C SER A 112 -9.93 19.09 -1.91
N TRP A 113 -11.01 18.66 -1.25
CA TRP A 113 -11.13 17.29 -0.73
C TRP A 113 -11.49 16.32 -1.86
N TYR A 114 -10.83 15.17 -1.88
CA TYR A 114 -11.15 14.11 -2.84
C TYR A 114 -10.87 12.72 -2.26
N PRO A 115 -11.55 11.69 -2.75
CA PRO A 115 -11.29 10.32 -2.32
C PRO A 115 -9.88 9.85 -2.71
N MET A 116 -9.23 9.05 -1.85
CA MET A 116 -7.96 8.37 -2.16
C MET A 116 -8.00 7.56 -3.44
N LEU A 117 -9.18 7.11 -3.88
CA LEU A 117 -9.39 6.46 -5.16
C LEU A 117 -8.95 7.34 -6.34
N ASP A 118 -9.23 8.65 -6.28
CA ASP A 118 -8.80 9.59 -7.33
C ASP A 118 -7.28 9.65 -7.40
N LEU A 119 -6.61 9.63 -6.25
CA LEU A 119 -5.15 9.56 -6.16
C LEU A 119 -4.64 8.24 -6.75
N PHE A 120 -5.21 7.10 -6.35
CA PHE A 120 -4.82 5.78 -6.86
C PHE A 120 -4.96 5.65 -8.38
N ASN A 121 -6.03 6.21 -8.95
CA ASN A 121 -6.27 6.19 -10.39
C ASN A 121 -5.27 7.03 -11.19
N ALA A 122 -4.64 8.01 -10.55
CA ALA A 122 -3.72 8.92 -11.22
C ALA A 122 -2.24 8.60 -10.96
N ILE A 123 -1.95 7.58 -10.15
CA ILE A 123 -0.62 6.98 -10.10
C ILE A 123 -0.29 6.43 -11.49
N GLN A 124 0.90 6.74 -12.00
CA GLN A 124 1.36 6.21 -13.29
C GLN A 124 1.44 4.68 -13.22
N GLY A 125 0.66 3.99 -14.04
CA GLY A 125 0.47 2.54 -13.98
C GLY A 125 -0.80 2.09 -13.27
N GLY A 126 -1.45 2.95 -12.48
CA GLY A 126 -2.70 2.67 -11.77
C GLY A 126 -2.53 1.81 -10.51
N ALA A 127 -3.65 1.50 -9.86
CA ALA A 127 -3.69 0.67 -8.66
C ALA A 127 -4.58 -0.58 -8.87
N ARG A 128 -4.23 -1.68 -8.20
CA ARG A 128 -4.93 -2.97 -8.28
C ARG A 128 -5.60 -3.34 -6.94
N GLY A 129 -6.52 -4.30 -7.00
CA GLY A 129 -7.29 -4.74 -5.82
C GLY A 129 -8.40 -3.78 -5.39
N LEU A 130 -8.77 -2.82 -6.26
CA LEU A 130 -9.83 -1.84 -6.03
C LEU A 130 -11.21 -2.31 -6.52
N ASP A 131 -11.30 -3.52 -7.08
CA ASP A 131 -12.55 -4.07 -7.59
C ASP A 131 -13.63 -4.07 -6.50
N GLY A 132 -14.89 -3.91 -6.89
CA GLY A 132 -15.99 -3.94 -5.92
C GLY A 132 -16.07 -2.75 -4.97
N ILE A 133 -15.22 -1.72 -5.09
CA ILE A 133 -15.43 -0.44 -4.41
C ILE A 133 -16.29 0.45 -5.30
N ALA A 134 -17.34 1.02 -4.72
CA ALA A 134 -18.07 2.13 -5.31
C ALA A 134 -18.09 3.31 -4.33
N ILE A 135 -17.77 4.49 -4.83
CA ILE A 135 -18.01 5.75 -4.11
C ILE A 135 -19.44 6.17 -4.42
N LEU A 136 -20.25 6.29 -3.38
CA LEU A 136 -21.62 6.73 -3.49
C LEU A 136 -21.68 8.26 -3.68
N PRO A 137 -22.78 8.81 -4.24
CA PRO A 137 -22.92 10.26 -4.43
C PRO A 137 -22.82 11.08 -3.14
N ASP A 138 -23.01 10.45 -1.98
CA ASP A 138 -22.87 11.07 -0.65
C ASP A 138 -21.44 10.95 -0.08
N GLY A 139 -20.48 10.47 -0.87
CA GLY A 139 -19.07 10.29 -0.48
C GLY A 139 -18.79 9.01 0.30
N LYS A 140 -19.80 8.19 0.62
CA LYS A 140 -19.57 6.93 1.34
C LYS A 140 -19.01 5.84 0.44
N LEU A 141 -18.23 4.95 1.03
CA LEU A 141 -17.78 3.72 0.38
C LEU A 141 -18.84 2.63 0.44
N ARG A 142 -19.03 1.96 -0.68
CA ARG A 142 -19.71 0.68 -0.75
C ARG A 142 -18.75 -0.37 -1.26
N PHE A 143 -18.48 -1.38 -0.43
CA PHE A 143 -17.83 -2.60 -0.85
C PHE A 143 -18.90 -3.56 -1.38
N ARG A 144 -18.73 -4.08 -2.60
CA ARG A 144 -19.53 -5.21 -3.09
C ARG A 144 -19.21 -6.41 -2.19
N GLN A 145 -20.25 -6.95 -1.56
CA GLN A 145 -20.14 -8.25 -0.91
C GLN A 145 -20.15 -9.30 -2.02
N GLU A 146 -19.02 -9.98 -2.22
CA GLU A 146 -19.02 -11.24 -2.96
C GLU A 146 -19.69 -12.30 -2.08
N SER A 147 -20.61 -13.04 -2.70
CA SER A 147 -21.50 -14.04 -2.10
C SER A 147 -20.75 -15.30 -1.72
#